data_AF-A0A4Q5P7P7-F1
#
_entry.id   AF-A0A4Q5P7P7-F1
#
_cell.length_a   1.000
_cell.length_b   1.000
_cell.length_c   1.000
_cell.angle_alpha   90.00
_cell.angle_beta   90.00
_cell.angle_gamma   90.00
#
_symmetry.space_group_name_H-M   'P 1'
#
loop_
_entity.id
_entity.type
_entity.pdbx_description
1 polymer ?
#
loop_
_entity_poly.entity_id
_entity_poly.type
_entity_poly.pdbx_seq_one_letter_code
_entity_poly.pdbx_strand_id
1 'polypeptide(L)'
;MTITKPKRKSRILTEDKILQAAITIFSKFGFEKASLKQIGEKAGINEALIIRYYGSKAKLLVAIHKEYLDNLDLVIGDHPMCDSLEEEIKSYLLREMNSDLKNIDMRRIIISRASLDVKFRKEIES
;
A
#
# COMPACT_ATOMS: atom_id res chain seq x y z
N MET A 1 -19.32 32.14 9.17
CA MET A 1 -18.92 31.04 10.07
C MET A 1 -18.14 30.00 9.26
N THR A 2 -16.81 29.96 9.39
CA THR A 2 -15.97 28.96 8.72
C THR A 2 -15.88 27.73 9.60
N ILE A 3 -16.53 26.65 9.19
CA ILE A 3 -16.42 25.34 9.86
C ILE A 3 -15.02 24.81 9.55
N THR A 4 -14.09 24.92 10.50
CA THR A 4 -12.75 24.33 10.40
C THR A 4 -12.87 22.82 10.60
N LYS A 5 -12.52 22.04 9.56
CA LYS A 5 -12.54 20.58 9.59
C LYS A 5 -11.61 20.07 10.71
N PRO A 6 -12.01 19.11 11.57
CA PRO A 6 -11.18 18.65 12.67
C PRO A 6 -9.85 18.10 12.16
N LYS A 7 -8.74 18.61 12.73
CA LYS A 7 -7.34 18.40 12.27
C LYS A 7 -6.99 16.92 12.01
N ARG A 8 -7.50 16.00 12.85
CA ARG A 8 -7.30 14.54 12.69
C ARG A 8 -8.01 13.97 11.46
N LYS A 9 -9.26 14.36 11.21
CA LYS A 9 -10.05 13.93 10.05
C LYS A 9 -9.46 14.46 8.74
N SER A 10 -8.94 15.69 8.76
CA SER A 10 -8.24 16.26 7.60
C SER A 10 -6.95 15.50 7.26
N ARG A 11 -6.22 15.04 8.27
CA ARG A 11 -4.97 14.29 8.09
C ARG A 11 -5.21 12.94 7.40
N ILE A 12 -6.17 12.17 7.89
CA ILE A 12 -6.56 10.86 7.32
C ILE A 12 -6.94 11.01 5.85
N LEU A 13 -7.75 12.02 5.52
CA LEU A 13 -8.14 12.30 4.12
C LEU A 13 -6.95 12.69 3.23
N THR A 14 -5.89 13.27 3.79
CA THR A 14 -4.67 13.59 3.03
C THR A 14 -3.79 12.34 2.86
N GLU A 15 -3.65 11.52 3.90
CA GLU A 15 -2.90 10.26 3.85
C GLU A 15 -3.48 9.34 2.77
N ASP A 16 -4.80 9.13 2.77
CA ASP A 16 -5.52 8.32 1.79
C ASP A 16 -5.30 8.83 0.34
N LYS A 17 -5.44 10.14 0.11
CA LYS A 17 -5.15 10.74 -1.20
C LYS A 17 -3.73 10.50 -1.69
N ILE A 18 -2.75 10.56 -0.78
CA ILE A 18 -1.35 10.33 -1.12
C ILE A 18 -1.14 8.86 -1.49
N LEU A 19 -1.67 7.94 -0.70
CA LEU A 19 -1.49 6.50 -0.90
C LEU A 19 -2.13 6.06 -2.23
N GLN A 20 -3.37 6.46 -2.50
CA GLN A 20 -4.06 6.14 -3.76
C GLN A 20 -3.34 6.70 -5.00
N ALA A 21 -2.85 7.94 -4.92
CA ALA A 21 -2.05 8.53 -5.99
C ALA A 21 -0.73 7.79 -6.18
N ALA A 22 -0.05 7.43 -5.09
CA ALA A 22 1.22 6.74 -5.11
C ALA A 22 1.08 5.34 -5.72
N ILE A 23 0.05 4.57 -5.32
CA ILE A 23 -0.30 3.28 -5.94
C ILE A 23 -0.45 3.44 -7.45
N THR A 24 -1.24 4.42 -7.89
CA THR A 24 -1.48 4.65 -9.33
C THR A 24 -0.17 4.94 -10.08
N ILE A 25 0.68 5.82 -9.53
CA ILE A 25 1.94 6.22 -10.19
C ILE A 25 2.95 5.08 -10.17
N PHE A 26 3.10 4.37 -9.04
CA PHE A 26 3.99 3.23 -8.95
C PHE A 26 3.57 2.11 -9.90
N SER A 27 2.29 1.73 -9.93
CA SER A 27 1.79 0.69 -10.85
C SER A 27 2.02 1.05 -12.32
N LYS A 28 1.88 2.33 -12.68
CA LYS A 28 2.05 2.79 -14.06
C LYS A 28 3.50 2.87 -14.52
N PHE A 29 4.41 3.36 -13.66
CA PHE A 29 5.78 3.70 -14.07
C PHE A 29 6.86 2.79 -13.46
N GLY A 30 6.50 1.96 -12.49
CA GLY A 30 7.43 1.26 -11.62
C GLY A 30 8.07 2.19 -10.59
N PHE A 31 8.77 1.61 -9.60
CA PHE A 31 9.38 2.38 -8.53
C PHE A 31 10.44 3.36 -9.02
N GLU A 32 11.33 2.94 -9.92
CA GLU A 32 12.47 3.78 -10.36
C GLU A 32 12.03 5.03 -11.12
N LYS A 33 11.11 4.88 -12.09
CA LYS A 33 10.67 6.00 -12.94
C LYS A 33 9.60 6.88 -12.29
N ALA A 34 8.95 6.40 -11.22
CA ALA A 34 8.02 7.20 -10.44
C ALA A 34 8.75 8.30 -9.62
N SER A 35 8.12 9.47 -9.52
CA SER A 35 8.62 10.61 -8.73
C SER A 35 7.57 11.13 -7.76
N LEU A 36 8.01 11.73 -6.64
CA LEU A 36 7.12 12.37 -5.67
C LEU A 36 6.33 13.53 -6.28
N LYS A 37 6.90 14.22 -7.27
CA LYS A 37 6.23 15.25 -8.06
C LYS A 37 4.99 14.71 -8.77
N GLN A 38 5.12 13.62 -9.53
CA GLN A 38 3.99 12.97 -10.23
C GLN A 38 2.90 12.53 -9.24
N ILE A 39 3.29 12.04 -8.07
CA ILE A 39 2.35 11.63 -7.02
C ILE A 39 1.62 12.86 -6.47
N GLY A 40 2.34 13.96 -6.20
CA GLY A 40 1.76 15.21 -5.75
C GLY A 40 0.76 15.80 -6.75
N GLU A 41 1.15 15.85 -8.03
CA GLU A 41 0.27 16.28 -9.13
C GLU A 41 -1.01 15.44 -9.18
N LYS A 42 -0.89 14.11 -9.08
CA LYS A 42 -2.03 13.19 -9.08
C LYS A 42 -2.93 13.34 -7.84
N ALA A 43 -2.35 13.57 -6.67
CA ALA A 43 -3.07 13.77 -5.41
C ALA A 43 -3.64 15.20 -5.25
N GLY A 44 -3.26 16.13 -6.12
CA GLY A 44 -3.61 17.54 -6.01
C GLY A 44 -2.93 18.24 -4.83
N ILE A 45 -1.70 17.85 -4.48
CA ILE A 45 -0.92 18.41 -3.38
C ILE A 45 0.54 18.66 -3.78
N ASN A 46 1.25 19.48 -3.00
CA ASN A 46 2.68 19.70 -3.19
C ASN A 46 3.50 18.48 -2.73
N GLU A 47 4.56 18.11 -3.47
CA GLU A 47 5.46 17.01 -3.11
C GLU A 47 6.12 17.18 -1.74
N ALA A 48 6.37 18.42 -1.29
CA ALA A 48 6.89 18.71 0.04
C ALA A 48 5.94 18.23 1.13
N LEU A 49 4.63 18.20 0.86
CA LEU A 49 3.66 17.60 1.78
C LEU A 49 3.86 16.09 1.85
N ILE A 50 4.09 15.40 0.73
CA ILE A 50 4.36 13.96 0.73
C ILE A 50 5.63 13.65 1.53
N ILE A 51 6.70 14.41 1.33
CA ILE A 51 7.95 14.30 2.10
C ILE A 51 7.68 14.52 3.58
N ARG A 52 6.83 15.47 3.96
CA ARG A 52 6.46 15.70 5.36
C ARG A 52 5.71 14.52 5.99
N TYR A 53 4.86 13.84 5.23
CA TYR A 53 4.08 12.70 5.75
C TYR A 53 4.91 11.41 5.81
N TYR A 54 5.72 11.13 4.78
CA TYR A 54 6.36 9.82 4.60
C TYR A 54 7.90 9.88 4.58
N GLY A 55 8.50 11.05 4.44
CA GLY A 55 9.94 11.25 4.44
C GLY A 55 10.61 10.96 3.10
N SER A 56 10.29 9.84 2.45
CA SER A 56 10.89 9.45 1.17
C SER A 56 9.96 8.62 0.28
N LYS A 57 10.31 8.51 -1.01
CA LYS A 57 9.61 7.62 -1.97
C LYS A 57 9.62 6.16 -1.51
N ALA A 58 10.73 5.71 -0.93
CA ALA A 58 10.87 4.35 -0.39
C ALA A 58 9.93 4.14 0.82
N LYS A 59 9.93 5.06 1.79
CA LYS A 59 9.05 4.98 2.96
C LYS A 59 7.57 5.10 2.62
N LEU A 60 7.23 5.86 1.57
CA LEU A 60 5.87 5.87 1.02
C LEU A 60 5.49 4.50 0.45
N LEU A 61 6.39 3.82 -0.25
CA LEU A 61 6.15 2.47 -0.73
C LEU A 61 6.01 1.46 0.42
N VAL A 62 6.78 1.61 1.51
CA VAL A 62 6.62 0.81 2.74
C VAL A 62 5.24 1.05 3.36
N ALA A 63 4.78 2.30 3.44
CA ALA A 63 3.46 2.61 3.98
C ALA A 63 2.33 1.94 3.18
N ILE A 64 2.43 1.95 1.85
CA ILE A 64 1.48 1.24 0.98
C ILE A 64 1.53 -0.28 1.24
N HIS A 65 2.72 -0.84 1.45
CA HIS A 65 2.85 -2.26 1.76
C HIS A 65 2.17 -2.61 3.10
N LYS A 66 2.32 -1.77 4.13
CA LYS A 66 1.65 -1.95 5.41
C LYS A 66 0.14 -1.89 5.28
N GLU A 67 -0.39 -0.89 4.56
CA GLU A 67 -1.83 -0.82 4.27
C GLU A 67 -2.33 -2.05 3.49
N TYR A 68 -1.51 -2.59 2.59
CA TYR A 68 -1.85 -3.84 1.89
C TYR A 68 -1.93 -5.03 2.85
N LEU A 69 -0.97 -5.19 3.75
CA LEU A 69 -1.00 -6.25 4.78
C LEU A 69 -2.17 -6.10 5.75
N ASP A 70 -2.45 -4.88 6.22
CA ASP A 70 -3.60 -4.60 7.09
C ASP A 70 -4.94 -4.99 6.43
N ASN A 71 -5.04 -4.81 5.11
CA ASN A 71 -6.21 -5.24 4.33
C ASN A 71 -6.26 -6.76 4.09
N LEU A 72 -5.12 -7.47 4.15
CA LEU A 72 -5.06 -8.93 4.13
C LEU A 72 -5.42 -9.53 5.49
N ASP A 73 -4.96 -8.94 6.60
CA ASP A 73 -5.26 -9.43 7.96
C ASP A 73 -6.77 -9.41 8.27
N LEU A 74 -7.54 -8.52 7.63
CA LEU A 74 -9.00 -8.51 7.70
C LEU A 74 -9.69 -9.73 7.06
N VAL A 75 -8.94 -10.61 6.40
CA VAL A 75 -9.45 -11.79 5.68
C VAL A 75 -9.36 -13.07 6.52
N ILE A 76 -8.58 -13.08 7.62
CA ILE A 76 -8.41 -14.25 8.51
C ILE A 76 -9.69 -14.55 9.33
N GLY A 77 -10.60 -13.57 9.47
CA GLY A 77 -11.76 -13.68 10.36
C GLY A 77 -13.01 -14.38 9.81
N ASP A 78 -13.07 -14.72 8.51
CA ASP A 78 -14.29 -15.22 7.86
C ASP A 78 -14.04 -16.51 7.07
N HIS A 79 -13.33 -17.45 7.72
CA HIS A 79 -13.17 -18.81 7.23
C HIS A 79 -14.32 -19.68 7.77
N PRO A 80 -15.20 -20.24 6.91
CA PRO A 80 -16.14 -21.25 7.36
C PRO A 80 -15.34 -22.44 7.88
N MET A 81 -15.83 -23.13 8.92
CA MET A 81 -15.22 -24.40 9.32
C MET A 81 -15.17 -25.34 8.11
N CYS A 82 -13.96 -25.68 7.67
CA CYS A 82 -13.73 -26.67 6.63
C CYS A 82 -13.59 -28.07 7.24
N ASP A 83 -14.00 -29.09 6.50
CA ASP A 83 -14.01 -30.49 6.97
C ASP A 83 -12.60 -31.10 7.09
N SER A 84 -11.55 -30.39 6.62
CA SER A 84 -10.16 -30.83 6.73
C SER A 84 -9.16 -29.67 6.66
N LEU A 85 -7.97 -29.87 7.24
CA LEU A 85 -6.83 -28.95 7.16
C LEU A 85 -6.39 -28.69 5.71
N GLU A 86 -6.52 -29.68 4.82
CA GLU A 86 -6.18 -29.51 3.40
C GLU A 86 -7.09 -28.49 2.72
N GLU A 87 -8.40 -28.57 2.97
CA GLU A 87 -9.38 -27.62 2.42
C GLU A 87 -9.27 -26.23 3.04
N GLU A 88 -8.89 -26.16 4.32
CA GLU A 88 -8.57 -24.90 5.00
C GLU A 88 -7.36 -24.22 4.34
N ILE A 89 -6.26 -24.96 4.13
CA ILE A 89 -5.06 -24.46 3.44
C ILE A 89 -5.37 -24.04 2.00
N LYS A 90 -6.12 -24.84 1.24
CA LYS A 90 -6.51 -24.49 -0.15
C LYS A 90 -7.38 -23.23 -0.20
N SER A 91 -8.39 -23.15 0.66
CA SER A 91 -9.30 -22.01 0.73
C SER A 91 -8.57 -20.71 1.08
N TYR A 92 -7.63 -20.80 2.03
CA TYR A 92 -6.72 -19.70 2.38
C TYR A 92 -5.87 -19.28 1.17
N LEU A 93 -5.14 -20.21 0.55
CA LEU A 93 -4.24 -19.92 -0.57
C LEU A 93 -4.98 -19.34 -1.80
N LEU A 94 -6.14 -19.90 -2.16
CA LEU A 94 -6.94 -19.39 -3.30
C LEU A 94 -7.48 -17.98 -3.06
N ARG A 95 -7.82 -17.64 -1.82
CA ARG A 95 -8.30 -16.29 -1.47
C ARG A 95 -7.16 -15.27 -1.48
N GLU A 96 -6.01 -15.63 -0.90
CA GLU A 96 -4.78 -14.83 -0.97
C GLU A 96 -4.38 -14.58 -2.44
N MET A 97 -4.39 -15.62 -3.28
CA MET A 97 -4.12 -15.48 -4.71
C MET A 97 -5.14 -14.59 -5.44
N ASN A 98 -6.43 -14.67 -5.12
CA ASN A 98 -7.46 -13.80 -5.72
C ASN A 98 -7.36 -12.34 -5.25
N SER A 99 -6.95 -12.11 -4.01
CA SER A 99 -6.66 -10.76 -3.48
C SER A 99 -5.44 -10.17 -4.18
N ASP A 100 -4.37 -10.98 -4.33
CA ASP A 100 -3.14 -10.62 -5.01
C ASP A 100 -3.36 -10.26 -6.48
N LEU A 101 -4.28 -10.92 -7.17
CA LEU A 101 -4.61 -10.61 -8.58
C LEU A 101 -5.26 -9.24 -8.75
N LYS A 102 -6.00 -8.72 -7.75
CA LYS A 102 -6.61 -7.39 -7.81
C LYS A 102 -5.57 -6.26 -7.77
N ASN A 103 -4.38 -6.53 -7.24
CA ASN A 103 -3.30 -5.55 -7.05
C ASN A 103 -1.94 -6.07 -7.55
N ILE A 104 -1.95 -6.87 -8.62
CA ILE A 104 -0.76 -7.56 -9.14
C ILE A 104 0.42 -6.62 -9.42
N ASP A 105 0.13 -5.39 -9.87
CA ASP A 105 1.15 -4.38 -10.13
C ASP A 105 1.89 -3.94 -8.86
N MET A 106 1.16 -3.77 -7.75
CA MET A 106 1.76 -3.42 -6.46
C MET A 106 2.61 -4.56 -5.92
N ARG A 107 2.09 -5.78 -5.96
CA ARG A 107 2.82 -6.97 -5.49
C ARG A 107 4.10 -7.20 -6.30
N ARG A 108 4.03 -7.05 -7.63
CA ARG A 108 5.19 -7.08 -8.52
C ARG A 108 6.25 -6.05 -8.12
N ILE A 109 5.84 -4.82 -7.80
CA ILE A 109 6.75 -3.75 -7.42
C ILE A 109 7.43 -4.04 -6.07
N ILE A 110 6.66 -4.47 -5.07
CA ILE A 110 7.19 -4.82 -3.74
C ILE A 110 8.18 -5.99 -3.86
N ILE A 111 7.81 -7.08 -4.54
CA ILE A 111 8.69 -8.24 -4.73
C ILE A 111 9.96 -7.84 -5.50
N SER A 112 9.80 -7.12 -6.61
CA SER A 112 10.93 -6.68 -7.43
C SER A 112 11.87 -5.74 -6.67
N ARG A 113 11.36 -4.89 -5.77
CA ARG A 113 12.22 -4.00 -4.98
C ARG A 113 12.87 -4.74 -3.83
N ALA A 114 12.12 -5.56 -3.09
CA ALA A 114 12.64 -6.34 -1.98
C ALA A 114 13.72 -7.33 -2.42
N SER A 115 13.64 -7.88 -3.63
CA SER A 115 14.68 -8.77 -4.16
C SER A 115 15.99 -8.05 -4.48
N LEU A 116 15.92 -6.78 -4.92
CA LEU A 116 17.07 -5.98 -5.36
C LEU A 116 17.66 -5.07 -4.27
N ASP A 117 16.88 -4.70 -3.25
CA ASP A 117 17.27 -3.75 -2.21
C ASP A 117 17.08 -4.35 -0.81
N VAL A 118 18.21 -4.74 -0.19
CA VAL A 118 18.26 -5.33 1.16
C VAL A 118 17.78 -4.33 2.23
N LYS A 119 18.03 -3.02 2.04
CA LYS A 119 17.58 -2.01 3.00
C LYS A 119 16.07 -1.88 2.94
N PHE A 120 15.50 -1.80 1.75
CA PHE A 120 14.05 -1.79 1.56
C PHE A 120 13.40 -3.05 2.13
N ARG A 121 14.00 -4.24 1.88
CA ARG A 121 13.52 -5.51 2.45
C ARG A 121 13.43 -5.47 3.97
N LYS A 122 14.47 -4.97 4.65
CA LYS A 122 14.47 -4.83 6.11
C LYS A 122 13.43 -3.82 6.61
N GLU A 123 13.13 -2.77 5.84
CA GLU A 123 12.12 -1.78 6.21
C GLU A 123 10.67 -2.30 6.06
N ILE A 124 10.42 -3.26 5.16
CA ILE A 124 9.10 -3.89 5.04
C ILE A 124 8.87 -5.02 6.05
N GLU A 125 9.94 -5.66 6.52
CA GLU A 125 9.89 -6.72 7.55
C GLU A 125 9.75 -6.17 8.99
N SER A 126 9.88 -4.85 9.18
CA SER A 126 9.84 -4.15 10.48
C SER A 126 8.52 -3.44 10.76
#